data_AF-A0A932VGX9-F1
#
_entry.id   AF-A0A932VGX9-F1
#
_cell.length_a   1.000
_cell.length_b   1.000
_cell.length_c   1.000
_cell.angle_alpha   90.00
_cell.angle_beta   90.00
_cell.angle_gamma   90.00
#
_symmetry.space_group_name_H-M   'P 1'
#
loop_
_entity.id
_entity.type
_entity.pdbx_description
1 polymer ?
#
loop_
_entity_poly.entity_id
_entity_poly.type
_entity_poly.pdbx_seq_one_letter_code
_entity_poly.pdbx_strand_id
1 'polypeptide(L)'
;MSQKCAEHHGKAAYHHESATKHHRAAEKAYGSGDHKTAAHEAQCACGHASQATHHADQAAKEHLEHHGMASAAATKEHDGHQHKEPVHAGAAHAK
;
A
#
# COMPACT_ATOMS: atom_id res chain seq x y z
N MET A 1 -4.81 -19.45 21.22
CA MET A 1 -4.06 -18.67 20.20
C MET A 1 -4.82 -18.78 18.88
N SER A 2 -5.38 -17.69 18.38
CA SER A 2 -6.15 -17.66 17.13
C SER A 2 -5.22 -17.85 15.93
N GLN A 3 -4.96 -19.11 15.56
CA GLN A 3 -4.08 -19.49 14.43
C GLN A 3 -4.49 -18.78 13.12
N LYS A 4 -5.79 -18.49 12.95
CA LYS A 4 -6.33 -17.77 11.79
C LYS A 4 -5.86 -16.30 11.72
N CYS A 5 -5.78 -15.61 12.85
CA CYS A 5 -5.31 -14.24 12.90
C CYS A 5 -3.83 -14.12 12.53
N ALA A 6 -2.99 -15.04 13.03
CA ALA A 6 -1.58 -15.10 12.67
C ALA A 6 -1.39 -15.41 11.17
N GLU A 7 -2.22 -16.28 10.60
CA GLU A 7 -2.20 -16.58 9.16
C GLU A 7 -2.57 -15.37 8.30
N HIS A 8 -3.61 -14.63 8.70
CA HIS A 8 -4.01 -13.40 8.01
C HIS A 8 -2.92 -12.33 8.07
N HIS A 9 -2.27 -12.14 9.21
CA HIS A 9 -1.10 -11.25 9.30
C HIS A 9 0.06 -11.70 8.41
N GLY A 10 0.37 -12.99 8.38
CA GLY A 10 1.43 -13.53 7.52
C GLY A 10 1.14 -13.30 6.03
N LYS A 11 -0.11 -13.54 5.60
CA LYS A 11 -0.55 -13.26 4.22
C LYS A 11 -0.51 -11.77 3.89
N ALA A 12 -0.95 -10.90 4.81
CA ALA A 12 -0.88 -9.46 4.62
C ALA A 12 0.57 -8.97 4.46
N ALA A 13 1.48 -9.45 5.31
CA ALA A 13 2.90 -9.12 5.22
C ALA A 13 3.51 -9.56 3.88
N TYR A 14 3.25 -10.80 3.46
CA TYR A 14 3.72 -11.32 2.17
C TYR A 14 3.26 -10.48 0.99
N HIS A 15 1.98 -10.06 0.98
CA HIS A 15 1.45 -9.22 -0.09
C HIS A 15 2.03 -7.80 -0.05
N HIS A 16 2.25 -7.21 1.12
CA HIS A 16 2.94 -5.91 1.22
C HIS A 16 4.39 -5.97 0.75
N GLU A 17 5.13 -7.02 1.09
CA GLU A 17 6.50 -7.23 0.58
C GLU A 17 6.52 -7.36 -0.94
N SER A 18 5.58 -8.13 -1.51
CA SER A 18 5.44 -8.28 -2.95
C SER A 18 5.07 -6.96 -3.63
N ALA A 19 4.11 -6.22 -3.09
CA ALA A 19 3.73 -4.90 -3.60
C ALA A 19 4.92 -3.93 -3.60
N THR A 20 5.73 -3.93 -2.53
CA THR A 20 6.93 -3.10 -2.44
C THR A 20 7.96 -3.45 -3.52
N LYS A 21 8.15 -4.75 -3.79
CA LYS A 21 9.05 -5.22 -4.87
C LYS A 21 8.58 -4.72 -6.24
N HIS A 22 7.28 -4.84 -6.52
CA HIS A 22 6.69 -4.35 -7.78
C HIS A 22 6.76 -2.83 -7.91
N HIS A 23 6.50 -2.06 -6.84
CA HIS A 23 6.68 -0.61 -6.89
C HIS A 23 8.12 -0.19 -7.19
N ARG A 24 9.12 -0.87 -6.61
CA ARG A 24 10.53 -0.63 -6.93
C ARG A 24 10.88 -1.00 -8.38
N ALA A 25 10.32 -2.09 -8.89
CA ALA A 25 10.48 -2.47 -10.29
C ALA A 25 9.85 -1.44 -11.24
N ALA A 26 8.65 -0.93 -10.89
CA ALA A 26 7.97 0.12 -11.63
C ALA A 26 8.79 1.42 -11.66
N GLU A 27 9.32 1.86 -10.51
CA GLU A 27 10.21 3.03 -10.41
C GLU A 27 11.43 2.90 -11.33
N LYS A 28 12.10 1.74 -11.29
CA LYS A 28 13.27 1.48 -12.14
C LYS A 28 12.92 1.47 -13.62
N ALA A 29 11.82 0.81 -14.00
CA ALA A 29 11.37 0.74 -15.39
C ALA A 29 11.00 2.14 -15.92
N TYR A 30 10.30 2.94 -15.10
CA TYR A 30 9.93 4.30 -15.44
C TYR A 30 11.17 5.18 -15.64
N GLY A 31 12.15 5.11 -14.73
CA GLY A 31 13.41 5.84 -14.85
C GLY A 31 14.26 5.45 -16.06
N SER A 32 14.04 4.25 -16.61
CA SER A 32 14.70 3.76 -17.83
C SER A 32 13.92 4.11 -19.11
N GLY A 33 12.75 4.76 -19.00
CA GLY A 33 11.87 5.10 -20.11
C GLY A 33 10.92 3.98 -20.56
N ASP A 34 10.90 2.83 -19.88
CA ASP A 34 9.96 1.74 -20.16
C ASP A 34 8.65 1.94 -19.39
N HIS A 35 7.82 2.85 -19.89
CA HIS A 35 6.55 3.18 -19.25
C HIS A 35 5.53 2.04 -19.28
N LYS A 36 5.64 1.11 -20.25
CA LYS A 36 4.72 -0.04 -20.36
C LYS A 36 4.97 -1.03 -19.22
N THR A 37 6.23 -1.40 -19.01
CA THR A 37 6.65 -2.23 -17.89
C THR A 37 6.34 -1.51 -16.57
N ALA A 38 6.62 -0.21 -16.47
CA ALA A 38 6.30 0.55 -15.26
C ALA A 38 4.81 0.50 -14.89
N ALA A 39 3.92 0.70 -15.87
CA ALA A 39 2.47 0.64 -15.65
C ALA A 39 2.02 -0.77 -15.23
N HIS A 40 2.56 -1.81 -15.85
CA HIS A 40 2.26 -3.20 -15.51
C HIS A 40 2.69 -3.52 -14.07
N GLU A 41 3.93 -3.19 -13.70
CA GLU A 41 4.45 -3.41 -12.36
C GLU A 41 3.66 -2.61 -11.31
N ALA A 42 3.27 -1.37 -11.61
CA ALA A 42 2.41 -0.58 -10.74
C ALA A 42 1.03 -1.23 -10.53
N GLN A 43 0.43 -1.79 -11.59
CA GLN A 43 -0.84 -2.51 -11.49
C GLN A 43 -0.71 -3.76 -10.60
N CYS A 44 0.36 -4.55 -10.78
CA CYS A 44 0.66 -5.72 -9.94
C CYS A 44 0.82 -5.32 -8.47
N ALA A 45 1.53 -4.22 -8.20
CA ALA A 45 1.69 -3.69 -6.85
C ALA A 45 0.35 -3.31 -6.21
N CYS A 46 -0.53 -2.62 -6.94
CA CYS A 46 -1.87 -2.27 -6.47
C CYS A 46 -2.72 -3.50 -6.16
N GLY A 47 -2.64 -4.55 -6.99
CA GLY A 47 -3.32 -5.82 -6.75
C GLY A 47 -2.89 -6.47 -5.43
N HIS A 48 -1.58 -6.54 -5.18
CA HIS A 48 -1.05 -7.05 -3.93
C HIS A 48 -1.39 -6.17 -2.72
N ALA A 49 -1.33 -4.85 -2.84
CA ALA A 49 -1.73 -3.94 -1.76
C ALA A 49 -3.20 -4.13 -1.37
N SER A 50 -4.07 -4.35 -2.35
CA SER A 50 -5.50 -4.63 -2.11
C SER A 50 -5.70 -5.95 -1.35
N GLN A 51 -4.97 -7.00 -1.72
CA GLN A 51 -5.00 -8.29 -1.02
C GLN A 51 -4.44 -8.19 0.41
N ALA A 52 -3.37 -7.41 0.59
CA ALA A 52 -2.78 -7.19 1.90
C ALA A 52 -3.77 -6.51 2.86
N THR A 53 -4.43 -5.44 2.39
CA THR A 53 -5.49 -4.74 3.11
C THR A 53 -6.65 -5.68 3.45
N HIS A 54 -7.08 -6.53 2.50
CA HIS A 54 -8.13 -7.50 2.75
C HIS A 54 -7.76 -8.46 3.90
N HIS A 55 -6.55 -9.00 3.90
CA HIS A 55 -6.12 -9.88 4.99
C HIS A 55 -5.91 -9.15 6.32
N ALA A 56 -5.43 -7.90 6.31
CA ALA A 56 -5.33 -7.08 7.51
C ALA A 56 -6.72 -6.81 8.13
N ASP A 57 -7.73 -6.54 7.29
CA ASP A 57 -9.12 -6.35 7.73
C ASP A 57 -9.71 -7.64 8.32
N GLN A 58 -9.45 -8.80 7.70
CA GLN A 58 -9.87 -10.10 8.26
C GLN A 58 -9.18 -10.39 9.60
N ALA A 59 -7.88 -10.09 9.74
CA ALA A 59 -7.19 -10.22 11.02
C ALA A 59 -7.81 -9.31 12.10
N ALA A 60 -8.14 -8.07 11.74
CA ALA A 60 -8.80 -7.13 12.64
C ALA A 60 -10.20 -7.61 13.06
N LYS A 61 -10.99 -8.17 12.14
CA LYS A 61 -12.30 -8.77 12.44
C LYS A 61 -12.20 -9.96 13.38
N GLU A 62 -11.27 -10.88 13.12
CA GLU A 62 -11.03 -12.04 13.99
C GLU A 62 -10.61 -11.60 15.41
N HIS A 63 -9.84 -10.52 15.54
CA HIS A 63 -9.54 -9.93 16.84
C HIS A 63 -10.79 -9.44 17.58
N LEU A 64 -11.72 -8.78 16.88
CA LEU A 64 -12.97 -8.28 17.45
C LEU A 64 -13.93 -9.42 17.85
N GLU A 65 -14.05 -10.45 17.01
CA GLU A 65 -14.92 -11.61 17.25
C GLU A 65 -14.42 -12.48 18.40
N HIS A 66 -13.09 -12.64 18.55
CA HIS A 66 -12.51 -13.41 19.65
C HIS A 66 -12.47 -12.69 20.99
N HIS A 67 -12.50 -11.35 21.02
CA HIS A 67 -12.37 -10.57 22.26
C HIS A 67 -13.64 -9.84 22.70
N GLY A 68 -14.75 -9.90 21.96
CA GLY A 68 -16.00 -9.23 22.35
C GLY A 68 -15.85 -7.72 22.55
N MET A 69 -14.79 -7.10 22.02
CA MET A 69 -14.56 -5.66 22.09
C MET A 69 -15.25 -5.00 20.89
N ALA A 70 -16.58 -5.10 20.86
CA ALA A 70 -17.36 -4.07 20.21
C ALA A 70 -17.09 -2.77 21.00
N SER A 71 -16.62 -1.73 20.31
CA SER A 71 -16.27 -0.39 20.82
C SER A 71 -14.85 -0.25 21.37
N ALA A 72 -13.90 0.19 20.51
CA ALA A 72 -12.84 1.16 20.87
C ALA A 72 -11.83 1.51 19.76
N ALA A 73 -11.90 0.95 18.54
CA ALA A 73 -10.86 1.19 17.53
C ALA A 73 -11.35 1.73 16.18
N ALA A 74 -12.47 2.46 16.17
CA ALA A 74 -12.86 3.29 15.03
C ALA A 74 -12.64 4.78 15.36
N THR A 75 -11.43 5.13 15.78
CA THR A 75 -10.95 6.50 15.58
C THR A 75 -10.79 6.70 14.08
N LYS A 76 -11.79 7.32 13.44
CA LYS A 76 -11.63 8.66 12.82
C LYS A 76 -10.13 9.06 12.72
N GLU A 77 -9.50 9.35 11.58
CA GLU A 77 -9.82 10.29 10.49
C GLU A 77 -8.88 9.99 9.30
N HIS A 78 -9.30 9.99 8.04
CA HIS A 78 -9.40 11.18 7.18
C HIS A 78 -8.25 12.17 7.41
N ASP A 79 -7.14 12.00 6.70
CA ASP A 79 -6.47 13.17 6.11
C ASP A 79 -5.73 12.76 4.84
N GLY A 80 -6.08 13.42 3.74
CA GLY A 80 -5.51 13.16 2.44
C GLY A 80 -4.02 13.42 2.46
N HIS A 81 -3.24 12.46 1.95
CA HIS A 81 -1.91 12.78 1.45
C HIS A 81 -2.09 13.59 0.16
N GLN A 82 -2.44 14.86 0.32
CA GLN A 82 -2.28 15.90 -0.69
C GLN A 82 -0.77 16.02 -0.92
N HIS A 83 -0.26 15.19 -1.84
CA HIS A 83 1.03 15.41 -2.47
C HIS A 83 0.89 16.66 -3.32
N LYS A 84 1.01 17.83 -2.69
CA LYS A 84 1.08 19.11 -3.38
C LYS A 84 2.47 19.18 -3.98
N GLU A 85 2.58 18.85 -5.26
CA GLU A 85 3.77 19.21 -6.03
C GLU A 85 3.89 20.73 -6.07
N PRO A 86 5.01 21.34 -5.62
CA PRO A 86 5.34 22.67 -6.06
C PRO A 86 5.98 22.56 -7.45
N VAL A 87 5.16 22.66 -8.48
CA VAL A 87 5.61 23.11 -9.80
C VAL A 87 6.14 24.54 -9.68
N HIS A 88 7.45 24.70 -9.61
CA HIS A 88 8.06 25.99 -9.95
C HIS A 88 9.13 25.78 -11.02
N ALA A 89 8.64 25.85 -12.25
CA ALA A 89 9.38 26.33 -13.39
C ALA A 89 10.01 27.69 -13.03
N GLY A 90 11.34 27.76 -13.14
CA GLY A 90 12.11 28.98 -12.97
C GLY A 90 13.32 28.93 -13.89
N ALA A 91 13.09 29.35 -15.12
CA ALA A 91 14.11 29.53 -16.14
C ALA A 91 15.24 30.44 -15.62
N ALA A 92 16.49 29.97 -15.70
CA ALA A 92 17.66 30.84 -15.66
C ALA A 92 18.26 30.88 -17.07
N HIS A 93 17.86 31.92 -17.79
CA HIS A 93 18.48 32.38 -19.02
C HIS A 93 19.89 32.92 -18.73
N ALA A 94 20.74 32.79 -19.73
CA ALA A 94 22.09 33.32 -19.89
C ALA A 94 22.40 34.67 -19.19
N LYS A 95 23.64 34.81 -18.71
CA LYS A 95 24.69 35.63 -19.36
C LYS A 95 26.06 35.00 -19.15
#